data_AF-A0A6J4KSC3-F1
#
_entry.id   AF-A0A6J4KSC3-F1
#
_cell.length_a   1.000
_cell.length_b   1.000
_cell.length_c   1.000
_cell.angle_alpha   90.00
_cell.angle_beta   90.00
_cell.angle_gamma   90.00
#
_symmetry.space_group_name_H-M   'P 1'
#
loop_
_entity.id
_entity.type
_entity.pdbx_description
1 polymer ?
#
loop_
_entity_poly.entity_id
_entity_poly.type
_entity_poly.pdbx_seq_one_letter_code
_entity_poly.pdbx_strand_id
1 'polypeptide(L)'
;RPTLDIGGAFTTLARAAGLVGNNQDFDAYANEDNFLLAAFVFEDVGVTAYQGAAPLLTDRSVLAAAAGLLAVEAYHASLIRTVLFNRGRFGETARISNLRDSLDSEGDKDQDIGGPDRSNIVPADSDGLTFPRSTREVLNIVYGRRGAGSGLFFPDSFNGNIRE
;
A
#
# COMPACT_ATOMS: atom_id res chain seq x y z
N ARG A 1 -14.23 -13.51 -9.27
CA ARG A 1 -13.28 -12.39 -9.11
C ARG A 1 -14.01 -11.32 -8.32
N PRO A 2 -13.45 -10.80 -7.22
CA PRO A 2 -14.11 -9.75 -6.45
C PRO A 2 -14.26 -8.48 -7.31
N THR A 3 -15.30 -7.68 -7.03
CA THR A 3 -15.47 -6.37 -7.66
C THR A 3 -14.35 -5.45 -7.20
N LEU A 4 -13.70 -4.78 -8.16
CA LEU A 4 -12.58 -3.87 -7.91
C LEU A 4 -12.97 -2.47 -8.40
N ASP A 5 -12.92 -1.48 -7.50
CA ASP A 5 -13.07 -0.06 -7.85
C ASP A 5 -11.69 0.60 -7.90
N ILE A 6 -11.17 0.84 -9.11
CA ILE A 6 -9.92 1.57 -9.37
C ILE A 6 -10.20 2.95 -10.00
N GLY A 7 -11.38 3.50 -9.73
CA GLY A 7 -11.79 4.85 -10.12
C GLY A 7 -12.12 5.69 -8.88
N GLY A 8 -13.36 5.57 -8.39
CA GLY A 8 -13.89 6.40 -7.29
C GLY A 8 -13.17 6.18 -5.96
N ALA A 9 -12.66 4.97 -5.74
CA ALA A 9 -11.84 4.63 -4.58
C ALA A 9 -10.61 5.53 -4.44
N PHE A 10 -9.91 5.85 -5.54
CA PHE A 10 -8.74 6.74 -5.48
C PHE A 10 -9.11 8.15 -5.05
N THR A 11 -10.25 8.67 -5.51
CA THR A 11 -10.76 9.97 -5.03
C THR A 11 -11.06 9.94 -3.54
N THR A 12 -11.71 8.87 -3.06
CA THR A 12 -12.03 8.71 -1.64
C THR A 12 -10.76 8.67 -0.79
N LEU A 13 -9.76 7.89 -1.21
CA LEU A 13 -8.46 7.81 -0.53
C LEU A 13 -7.70 9.12 -0.57
N ALA A 14 -7.64 9.79 -1.74
CA ALA A 14 -6.93 11.05 -1.90
C ALA A 14 -7.50 12.16 -1.02
N ARG A 15 -8.84 12.19 -0.84
CA ARG A 15 -9.50 13.08 0.12
C ARG A 15 -9.13 12.72 1.56
N ALA A 16 -9.16 11.43 1.91
CA ALA A 16 -8.81 10.96 3.25
C ALA A 16 -7.35 11.28 3.62
N ALA A 17 -6.42 11.16 2.67
CA ALA A 17 -5.01 11.52 2.82
C ALA A 17 -4.77 13.05 2.76
N GLY A 18 -5.76 13.84 2.32
CA GLY A 18 -5.61 15.28 2.11
C GLY A 18 -4.71 15.64 0.93
N LEU A 19 -4.65 14.79 -0.10
CA LEU A 19 -4.00 15.09 -1.39
C LEU A 19 -4.81 16.08 -2.22
N VAL A 20 -6.14 16.01 -2.09
CA VAL A 20 -7.11 16.91 -2.73
C VAL A 20 -8.14 17.37 -1.70
N GLY A 21 -8.83 18.47 -1.99
CA GLY A 21 -9.90 18.96 -1.12
C GLY A 21 -11.11 18.02 -1.06
N ASN A 22 -11.93 18.14 -0.01
CA ASN A 22 -13.07 17.25 0.25
C ASN A 22 -14.10 17.14 -0.89
N ASN A 23 -14.16 18.14 -1.77
CA ASN A 23 -15.08 18.19 -2.92
C ASN A 23 -14.35 18.12 -4.27
N GLN A 24 -13.08 17.75 -4.29
CA GLN A 24 -12.26 17.62 -5.49
C GLN A 24 -12.03 16.14 -5.81
N ASP A 25 -12.04 15.80 -7.09
CA ASP A 25 -11.73 14.44 -7.54
C ASP A 25 -10.23 14.26 -7.73
N PHE A 26 -9.75 13.05 -7.49
CA PHE A 26 -8.40 12.61 -7.84
C PHE A 26 -8.50 11.52 -8.90
N ASP A 27 -8.05 11.84 -10.10
CA ASP A 27 -7.96 10.90 -11.21
C ASP A 27 -6.54 10.31 -11.26
N ALA A 28 -6.42 9.03 -10.90
CA ALA A 28 -5.16 8.28 -10.92
C ALA A 28 -4.53 8.18 -12.33
N TYR A 29 -5.30 8.39 -13.40
CA TYR A 29 -4.84 8.24 -14.78
C TYR A 29 -4.62 9.57 -15.49
N ALA A 30 -4.88 10.69 -14.83
CA ALA A 30 -4.79 12.02 -15.45
C ALA A 30 -3.36 12.41 -15.86
N ASN A 31 -2.37 11.99 -15.09
CA ASN A 31 -0.95 12.28 -15.35
C ASN A 31 -0.05 11.30 -14.60
N GLU A 32 1.25 11.36 -14.90
CA GLU A 32 2.24 10.44 -14.33
C GLU A 32 2.39 10.58 -12.81
N ASP A 33 2.36 11.80 -12.25
CA ASP A 33 2.47 12.00 -10.80
C ASP A 33 1.27 11.38 -10.07
N ASN A 34 0.05 11.57 -10.60
CA ASN A 34 -1.15 10.94 -10.05
C ASN A 34 -1.07 9.42 -10.13
N PHE A 35 -0.59 8.87 -11.25
CA PHE A 35 -0.43 7.43 -11.42
C PHE A 35 0.58 6.86 -10.44
N LEU A 36 1.72 7.52 -10.26
CA LEU A 36 2.76 7.10 -9.32
C LEU A 36 2.28 7.18 -7.85
N LEU A 37 1.54 8.23 -7.48
CA LEU A 37 0.94 8.34 -6.15
C LEU A 37 -0.12 7.26 -5.91
N ALA A 38 -0.95 6.97 -6.93
CA ALA A 38 -1.92 5.88 -6.89
C ALA A 38 -1.26 4.50 -6.78
N ALA A 39 -0.13 4.29 -7.47
CA ALA A 39 0.65 3.05 -7.36
C ALA A 39 1.33 2.92 -5.99
N PHE A 40 1.87 4.03 -5.45
CA PHE A 40 2.48 4.08 -4.13
C PHE A 40 1.52 3.64 -3.00
N VAL A 41 0.22 3.92 -3.14
CA VAL A 41 -0.81 3.41 -2.20
C VAL A 41 -0.74 1.89 -2.06
N PHE A 42 -0.57 1.16 -3.16
CA PHE A 42 -0.67 -0.30 -3.21
C PHE A 42 0.65 -1.04 -3.07
N GLU A 43 1.70 -0.56 -3.71
CA GLU A 43 2.89 -1.39 -3.93
C GLU A 43 3.60 -1.71 -2.61
N ASP A 44 3.73 -0.76 -1.68
CA ASP A 44 4.27 -1.09 -0.35
C ASP A 44 3.33 -2.02 0.44
N VAL A 45 2.01 -1.92 0.24
CA VAL A 45 1.03 -2.83 0.86
C VAL A 45 1.23 -4.23 0.33
N GLY A 46 1.49 -4.39 -0.97
CA GLY A 46 1.83 -5.67 -1.60
C GLY A 46 3.07 -6.31 -1.00
N VAL A 47 4.20 -5.60 -0.98
CA VAL A 47 5.47 -6.12 -0.44
C VAL A 47 5.33 -6.52 1.04
N THR A 48 4.75 -5.64 1.85
CA THR A 48 4.59 -5.88 3.30
C THR A 48 3.56 -6.98 3.59
N ALA A 49 2.55 -7.18 2.73
CA ALA A 49 1.61 -8.29 2.79
C ALA A 49 2.27 -9.64 2.48
N TYR A 50 3.08 -9.72 1.41
CA TYR A 50 3.80 -10.95 1.08
C TYR A 50 4.81 -11.34 2.17
N GLN A 51 5.51 -10.35 2.73
CA GLN A 51 6.39 -10.57 3.87
C GLN A 51 5.64 -11.10 5.09
N GLY A 52 4.49 -10.51 5.43
CA GLY A 52 3.64 -10.98 6.54
C GLY A 52 2.99 -12.34 6.29
N ALA A 53 2.73 -12.70 5.04
CA ALA A 53 2.19 -14.00 4.66
C ALA A 53 3.25 -15.11 4.59
N ALA A 54 4.54 -14.77 4.47
CA ALA A 54 5.61 -15.75 4.32
C ALA A 54 5.62 -16.85 5.41
N PRO A 55 5.41 -16.54 6.72
CA PRO A 55 5.34 -17.56 7.76
C PRO A 55 4.10 -18.46 7.69
N LEU A 56 3.06 -18.05 6.95
CA LEU A 56 1.80 -18.79 6.82
C LEU A 56 1.82 -19.82 5.68
N LEU A 57 2.86 -19.82 4.84
CA LEU A 57 3.03 -20.77 3.74
C LEU A 57 3.30 -22.17 4.26
N THR A 58 2.34 -23.08 4.05
CA THR A 58 2.45 -24.49 4.43
C THR A 58 2.82 -25.41 3.26
N ASP A 59 2.41 -25.05 2.04
CA ASP A 59 2.72 -25.80 0.82
C ASP A 59 4.05 -25.34 0.23
N ARG A 60 5.07 -26.20 0.30
CA ARG A 60 6.40 -25.91 -0.26
C ARG A 60 6.41 -25.87 -1.79
N SER A 61 5.42 -26.46 -2.47
CA SER A 61 5.34 -26.45 -3.93
C SER A 61 5.17 -25.05 -4.51
N VAL A 62 4.59 -24.12 -3.73
CA VAL A 62 4.39 -22.73 -4.14
C VAL A 62 5.47 -21.77 -3.64
N LEU A 63 6.45 -22.24 -2.85
CA LEU A 63 7.44 -21.36 -2.20
C LEU A 63 8.24 -20.55 -3.22
N ALA A 64 8.67 -21.17 -4.31
CA ALA A 64 9.41 -20.48 -5.37
C ALA A 64 8.57 -19.39 -6.05
N ALA A 65 7.27 -19.66 -6.26
CA ALA A 65 6.35 -18.68 -6.83
C ALA A 65 6.08 -17.52 -5.86
N ALA A 66 5.85 -17.82 -4.57
CA ALA A 66 5.62 -16.81 -3.54
C ALA A 66 6.85 -15.90 -3.34
N ALA A 67 8.05 -16.48 -3.30
CA ALA A 67 9.29 -15.71 -3.23
C ALA A 67 9.51 -14.85 -4.48
N GLY A 68 9.17 -15.37 -5.66
CA GLY A 68 9.20 -14.62 -6.92
C GLY A 68 8.26 -13.42 -6.91
N LEU A 69 7.03 -13.59 -6.41
CA LEU A 69 6.05 -12.49 -6.29
C LEU A 69 6.56 -11.40 -5.36
N LEU A 70 7.03 -11.75 -4.15
CA LEU A 70 7.63 -10.78 -3.22
C LEU A 70 8.77 -9.99 -3.87
N ALA A 71 9.66 -10.67 -4.61
CA ALA A 71 10.78 -10.02 -5.28
C ALA A 71 10.34 -9.02 -6.36
N VAL A 72 9.35 -9.39 -7.19
CA VAL A 72 8.81 -8.51 -8.24
C VAL A 72 8.17 -7.26 -7.65
N GLU A 73 7.31 -7.43 -6.64
CA GLU A 73 6.67 -6.31 -5.94
C GLU A 73 7.72 -5.39 -5.30
N ALA A 74 8.79 -5.94 -4.72
CA ALA A 74 9.87 -5.14 -4.16
C ALA A 74 10.59 -4.27 -5.21
N TYR A 75 10.80 -4.78 -6.43
CA TYR A 75 11.35 -3.99 -7.53
C TYR A 75 10.41 -2.87 -7.97
N HIS A 76 9.10 -3.16 -8.09
CA HIS A 76 8.10 -2.16 -8.45
C HIS A 76 8.00 -1.05 -7.40
N ALA A 77 7.85 -1.42 -6.12
CA ALA A 77 7.79 -0.48 -5.02
C ALA A 77 9.03 0.41 -4.95
N SER A 78 10.24 -0.18 -5.04
CA SER A 78 11.48 0.60 -5.00
C SER A 78 11.63 1.56 -6.18
N LEU A 79 11.22 1.16 -7.39
CA LEU A 79 11.18 2.02 -8.57
C LEU A 79 10.24 3.20 -8.36
N ILE A 80 9.01 2.96 -7.91
CA ILE A 80 8.00 4.00 -7.68
C ILE A 80 8.48 4.99 -6.62
N ARG A 81 9.02 4.51 -5.50
CA ARG A 81 9.60 5.35 -4.44
C ARG A 81 10.73 6.23 -4.97
N THR A 82 11.64 5.65 -5.77
CA THR A 82 12.76 6.38 -6.37
C THR A 82 12.29 7.45 -7.35
N VAL A 83 11.29 7.15 -8.18
CA VAL A 83 10.75 8.10 -9.15
C VAL A 83 10.01 9.25 -8.44
N LEU A 84 9.21 8.95 -7.41
CA LEU A 84 8.53 9.95 -6.59
C LEU A 84 9.53 10.84 -5.82
N PHE A 85 10.64 10.27 -5.35
CA PHE A 85 11.72 10.99 -4.68
C PHE A 85 12.33 12.04 -5.63
N ASN A 86 12.71 11.61 -6.84
CA ASN A 86 13.27 12.50 -7.85
C ASN A 86 12.29 13.59 -8.31
N ARG A 87 10.98 13.36 -8.14
CA ARG A 87 9.90 14.32 -8.43
C ARG A 87 9.53 15.20 -7.24
N GLY A 88 10.21 15.06 -6.10
CA GLY A 88 9.98 15.87 -4.90
C GLY A 88 8.63 15.65 -4.23
N ARG A 89 7.98 14.49 -4.41
CA ARG A 89 6.65 14.17 -3.87
C ARG A 89 6.66 13.76 -2.39
N PHE A 90 7.48 14.43 -1.59
CA PHE A 90 7.68 14.10 -0.17
C PHE A 90 6.41 14.30 0.64
N GLY A 91 5.71 15.43 0.44
CA GLY A 91 4.52 15.77 1.20
C GLY A 91 3.31 14.88 0.88
N GLU A 92 3.15 14.49 -0.38
CA GLU A 92 2.09 13.61 -0.83
C GLU A 92 2.30 12.18 -0.34
N THR A 93 3.52 11.66 -0.42
CA THR A 93 3.85 10.31 0.07
C THR A 93 3.78 10.21 1.59
N ALA A 94 4.20 11.25 2.33
CA ALA A 94 4.02 11.35 3.78
C ALA A 94 2.53 11.28 4.17
N ARG A 95 1.66 11.98 3.44
CA ARG A 95 0.20 11.94 3.67
C ARG A 95 -0.39 10.56 3.40
N ILE A 96 0.02 9.88 2.33
CA ILE A 96 -0.41 8.51 2.03
C ILE A 96 0.08 7.55 3.11
N SER A 97 1.35 7.65 3.52
CA SER A 97 1.95 6.86 4.61
C SER A 97 1.14 7.00 5.90
N ASN A 98 0.88 8.24 6.33
CA ASN A 98 0.11 8.54 7.53
C ASN A 98 -1.33 7.99 7.46
N LEU A 99 -1.97 8.03 6.29
CA LEU A 99 -3.29 7.44 6.11
C LEU A 99 -3.24 5.91 6.28
N ARG A 100 -2.27 5.23 5.66
CA ARG A 100 -2.10 3.77 5.79
C ARG A 100 -1.80 3.39 7.23
N ASP A 101 -0.94 4.14 7.91
CA ASP A 101 -0.61 3.95 9.32
C ASP A 101 -1.85 4.07 10.22
N SER A 102 -2.73 5.05 9.94
CA SER A 102 -4.01 5.20 10.66
C SER A 102 -4.99 4.01 10.46
N LEU A 103 -4.79 3.23 9.39
CA LEU A 103 -5.58 2.04 9.06
C LEU A 103 -4.93 0.75 9.58
N ASP A 104 -3.66 0.79 9.94
CA ASP A 104 -2.91 -0.34 10.50
C ASP A 104 -3.25 -0.57 12.00
N SER A 105 -2.42 -1.36 12.69
CA SER A 105 -2.48 -1.59 14.14
C SER A 105 -1.78 -0.46 14.92
N GLU A 106 -1.59 -0.60 16.24
CA GLU A 106 -0.97 0.45 17.06
C GLU A 106 0.53 0.61 16.73
N GLY A 107 0.95 1.85 16.45
CA GLY A 107 2.35 2.21 16.16
C GLY A 107 2.49 2.97 14.85
N ASP A 108 3.64 3.62 14.66
CA ASP A 108 4.02 4.28 13.40
C ASP A 108 5.01 3.37 12.67
N LYS A 109 4.49 2.54 11.76
CA LYS A 109 5.32 1.59 11.00
C LYS A 109 5.33 1.86 9.51
N ASP A 110 4.31 2.53 8.97
CA ASP A 110 4.33 2.91 7.56
C ASP A 110 5.45 3.92 7.31
N GLN A 111 5.98 3.92 6.09
CA GLN A 111 7.12 4.77 5.77
C GLN A 111 6.93 5.42 4.40
N ASP A 112 7.07 6.74 4.38
CA ASP A 112 7.16 7.54 3.17
C ASP A 112 8.53 7.42 2.49
N ILE A 113 8.69 8.11 1.36
CA ILE A 113 9.93 8.07 0.55
C ILE A 113 11.10 8.83 1.19
N GLY A 114 10.95 9.34 2.41
CA GLY A 114 11.92 10.17 3.10
C GLY A 114 11.84 11.66 2.71
N GLY A 115 12.91 12.39 3.02
CA GLY A 115 13.02 13.83 2.77
C GLY A 115 14.08 14.16 1.72
N PRO A 116 14.24 15.43 1.33
CA PRO A 116 15.14 15.84 0.25
C PRO A 116 16.60 15.39 0.45
N ASP A 117 17.05 15.25 1.69
CA ASP A 117 18.42 14.86 2.04
C ASP A 117 18.58 13.36 2.37
N ARG A 118 17.47 12.61 2.43
CA ARG A 118 17.48 11.18 2.80
C ARG A 118 16.34 10.44 2.12
N SER A 119 16.68 9.66 1.09
CA SER A 119 15.74 8.77 0.41
C SER A 119 15.41 7.53 1.25
N ASN A 120 14.15 7.09 1.17
CA ASN A 120 13.72 5.80 1.66
C ASN A 120 13.14 4.96 0.49
N ILE A 121 13.92 4.00 0.01
CA ILE A 121 13.56 3.17 -1.15
C ILE A 121 12.98 1.80 -0.76
N VAL A 122 12.94 1.47 0.53
CA VAL A 122 12.40 0.19 1.04
C VAL A 122 11.75 0.44 2.41
N PRO A 123 10.47 0.08 2.62
CA PRO A 123 9.82 0.14 3.92
C PRO A 123 10.36 -0.95 4.86
N ALA A 124 11.50 -0.69 5.51
CA ALA A 124 12.25 -1.68 6.30
C ALA A 124 12.24 -1.39 7.82
N ASP A 125 12.26 -2.45 8.62
CA ASP A 125 12.42 -2.41 10.08
C ASP A 125 13.88 -2.11 10.51
N SER A 126 14.16 -2.17 11.81
CA SER A 126 15.50 -1.89 12.35
C SER A 126 16.57 -2.88 11.91
N ASP A 127 16.18 -4.06 11.46
CA ASP A 127 17.08 -5.12 10.98
C ASP A 127 17.30 -5.02 9.45
N GLY A 128 16.67 -4.05 8.79
CA GLY A 128 16.75 -3.86 7.34
C GLY A 128 15.88 -4.83 6.55
N LEU A 129 14.93 -5.51 7.22
CA LEU A 129 13.96 -6.39 6.58
C LEU A 129 12.70 -5.58 6.27
N THR A 130 12.02 -5.87 5.16
CA THR A 130 10.69 -5.28 4.94
C THR A 130 9.80 -5.58 6.15
N PHE A 131 9.12 -4.57 6.70
CA PHE A 131 8.24 -4.84 7.83
C PHE A 131 7.02 -5.66 7.40
N PRO A 132 6.51 -6.59 8.22
CA PRO A 132 5.33 -7.36 7.88
C PRO A 132 4.03 -6.61 8.19
N ARG A 133 3.02 -6.81 7.33
CA ARG A 133 1.61 -6.54 7.67
C ARG A 133 0.86 -7.85 7.88
N SER A 134 0.01 -7.86 8.90
CA SER A 134 -0.99 -8.91 9.08
C SER A 134 -2.09 -8.83 8.01
N THR A 135 -2.81 -9.93 7.80
CA THR A 135 -3.99 -9.95 6.92
C THR A 135 -4.99 -8.84 7.29
N ARG A 136 -5.20 -8.59 8.59
CA ARG A 136 -6.13 -7.56 9.07
C ARG A 136 -5.71 -6.15 8.64
N GLU A 137 -4.43 -5.83 8.76
CA GLU A 137 -3.88 -4.52 8.38
C GLU A 137 -4.03 -4.27 6.88
N VAL A 138 -3.67 -5.27 6.06
CA VAL A 138 -3.86 -5.21 4.61
C VAL A 138 -5.34 -4.96 4.27
N LEU A 139 -6.27 -5.68 4.90
CA LEU A 139 -7.70 -5.53 4.68
C LEU A 139 -8.22 -4.15 5.10
N ASN A 140 -7.75 -3.61 6.23
CA ASN A 140 -8.15 -2.29 6.67
C ASN A 140 -7.77 -1.22 5.65
N ILE A 141 -6.58 -1.33 5.05
CA ILE A 141 -6.11 -0.40 4.01
C ILE A 141 -6.97 -0.51 2.76
N VAL A 142 -7.11 -1.71 2.20
CA VAL A 142 -7.83 -1.88 0.92
C VAL A 142 -9.33 -1.68 1.03
N TYR A 143 -9.91 -1.80 2.24
CA TYR A 143 -11.30 -1.43 2.53
C TYR A 143 -11.47 0.01 3.01
N GLY A 144 -10.36 0.72 3.27
CA GLY A 144 -10.36 2.13 3.69
C GLY A 144 -10.87 2.38 5.12
N ARG A 145 -10.98 1.35 5.95
CA ARG A 145 -11.49 1.45 7.33
C ARG A 145 -11.06 0.27 8.19
N ARG A 146 -10.67 0.56 9.44
CA ARG A 146 -10.36 -0.47 10.45
C ARG A 146 -11.56 -1.39 10.73
N GLY A 147 -11.33 -2.70 10.68
CA GLY A 147 -12.31 -3.72 10.99
C GLY A 147 -13.42 -3.88 9.94
N ALA A 148 -13.30 -3.25 8.77
CA ALA A 148 -14.29 -3.39 7.70
C ALA A 148 -14.28 -4.80 7.09
N GLY A 149 -15.45 -5.26 6.64
CA GLY A 149 -15.59 -6.49 5.87
C GLY A 149 -15.54 -6.28 4.36
N SER A 150 -15.73 -5.05 3.90
CA SER A 150 -15.63 -4.60 2.51
C SER A 150 -15.51 -3.07 2.48
N GLY A 151 -15.16 -2.52 1.32
CA GLY A 151 -15.12 -1.07 1.11
C GLY A 151 -14.01 -0.64 0.16
N LEU A 152 -13.94 0.68 -0.07
CA LEU A 152 -12.93 1.36 -0.88
C LEU A 152 -12.62 0.65 -2.21
N PHE A 153 -11.50 -0.06 -2.32
CA PHE A 153 -11.10 -0.73 -3.56
C PHE A 153 -11.85 -2.04 -3.81
N PHE A 154 -12.40 -2.65 -2.75
CA PHE A 154 -13.16 -3.90 -2.81
C PHE A 154 -14.55 -3.72 -2.18
N PRO A 155 -15.45 -3.00 -2.86
CA PRO A 155 -16.79 -2.67 -2.32
C PRO A 155 -17.62 -3.91 -1.95
N ASP A 156 -17.42 -5.02 -2.68
CA ASP A 156 -18.14 -6.27 -2.49
C ASP A 156 -17.32 -7.32 -1.71
N SER A 157 -16.25 -6.91 -1.02
CA SER A 157 -15.30 -7.78 -0.30
C SER A 157 -14.47 -8.68 -1.22
N PHE A 158 -13.50 -9.39 -0.64
CA PHE A 158 -12.82 -10.50 -1.29
C PHE A 158 -13.68 -11.77 -1.25
N ASN A 159 -13.48 -12.64 -2.24
CA ASN A 159 -14.04 -14.00 -2.19
C ASN A 159 -13.14 -14.89 -1.34
N GLY A 160 -13.50 -15.14 -0.07
CA GLY A 160 -12.80 -16.12 0.77
C GLY A 160 -13.10 -16.00 2.26
N ASN A 161 -12.85 -17.07 3.01
CA ASN A 161 -12.83 -17.02 4.46
C ASN A 161 -11.50 -16.40 4.90
N ILE A 162 -11.53 -15.20 5.45
CA ILE A 162 -10.35 -14.59 6.10
C ILE A 162 -9.99 -15.48 7.29
N ARG A 163 -8.80 -16.09 7.26
CA ARG A 163 -8.24 -16.84 8.38
C ARG A 163 -7.10 -16.00 8.94
N GLU A 164 -7.24 -15.60 10.19
CA GLU A 164 -6.21 -14.94 10.99
C GLU A 164 -5.48 -15.98 11.85
#